data_AF-A0AB34JH97-F1
#
_entry.id   AF-A0AB34JH97-F1
#
_cell.length_a   1.000
_cell.length_b   1.000
_cell.length_c   1.000
_cell.angle_alpha   90.00
_cell.angle_beta   90.00
_cell.angle_gamma   90.00
#
_symmetry.space_group_name_H-M   'P 1'
#
loop_
_entity.id
_entity.type
_entity.pdbx_description
1 polymer ?
#
loop_
_entity_poly.entity_id
_entity_poly.type
_entity_poly.pdbx_seq_one_letter_code
_entity_poly.pdbx_strand_id
1 'polypeptide(L)'
;MVSLACLFHAAAALAHPVKRVVVSGGTHGNEYTGVYVLKRISLNAEAMSARYPSLEIETLLANPLAHQTNRRFVDDDMNRMFTAERLARESPRGYEPRRAKEISDALGPKGEWRGAAGDGQAADLVVDLHTTTANMGCTIIVDSWCSFGMRAAAYASGQWDSACRRAGVSSAQYPLRVLTEDFTQAESPYLCSVGRHGLMIEVGPSAQGLLRASCIAATELALSLVFEFVDRCNRGDPPPLPPTLGVYVDVGSIPWPQQDDTLPEGVVHPSLQDADFVSLSKGGALFLMLDGTVVTYDGSFGDEVVPIFVNEAAYYYSQSGAGIGIATMREVSLQTE
;
A
#
# COMPACT_ATOMS: atom_id res chain seq x y z
N MET A 1 8.33 -20.40 -6.95
CA MET A 1 8.60 -19.70 -8.22
C MET A 1 7.38 -18.81 -8.46
N VAL A 2 7.47 -17.53 -8.08
CA VAL A 2 6.42 -16.54 -8.33
C VAL A 2 6.35 -16.34 -9.84
N SER A 3 5.21 -16.69 -10.43
CA SER A 3 5.00 -16.51 -11.86
C SER A 3 4.57 -15.06 -12.10
N LEU A 4 5.55 -14.14 -12.12
CA LEU A 4 5.35 -12.77 -12.63
C LEU A 4 4.85 -12.73 -14.09
N ALA A 5 4.75 -13.90 -14.76
CA ALA A 5 4.20 -14.06 -16.10
C ALA A 5 2.73 -13.62 -16.26
N CYS A 6 1.99 -13.39 -15.17
CA CYS A 6 0.60 -12.92 -15.24
C CYS A 6 0.43 -11.39 -15.17
N LEU A 7 1.49 -10.61 -14.97
CA LEU A 7 1.36 -9.16 -14.73
C LEU A 7 0.89 -8.34 -15.96
N PHE A 8 0.88 -8.90 -17.16
CA PHE A 8 0.65 -8.11 -18.37
C PHE A 8 -0.23 -8.82 -19.39
N HIS A 9 -1.55 -8.72 -19.22
CA HIS A 9 -2.47 -8.81 -20.36
C HIS A 9 -2.62 -7.41 -20.99
N ALA A 10 -2.16 -7.30 -22.23
CA ALA A 10 -2.36 -6.24 -23.23
C ALA A 10 -2.35 -4.76 -22.76
N ALA A 11 -1.49 -3.95 -23.39
CA ALA A 11 -1.72 -2.53 -23.67
C ALA A 11 -2.90 -2.35 -24.65
N ALA A 12 -4.04 -2.97 -24.36
CA ALA A 12 -5.28 -2.49 -24.91
C ALA A 12 -5.48 -1.07 -24.35
N ALA A 13 -5.95 -0.14 -25.17
CA ALA A 13 -6.62 1.04 -24.64
C ALA A 13 -7.56 0.57 -23.52
N LEU A 14 -7.52 1.23 -22.36
CA LEU A 14 -8.38 0.90 -21.23
C LEU A 14 -9.78 0.57 -21.76
N ALA A 15 -10.26 -0.66 -21.55
CA ALA A 15 -11.55 -1.10 -22.09
C ALA A 15 -12.67 -0.13 -21.65
N HIS A 16 -12.49 0.49 -20.48
CA HIS A 16 -13.28 1.60 -19.97
C HIS A 16 -12.37 2.64 -19.28
N PRO A 17 -12.58 3.95 -19.49
CA PRO A 17 -11.87 5.01 -18.76
C PRO A 17 -12.01 4.84 -17.25
N VAL A 18 -10.95 5.11 -16.49
CA VAL A 18 -10.95 5.05 -15.02
C VAL A 18 -11.45 6.40 -14.51
N LYS A 19 -12.75 6.52 -14.21
CA LYS A 19 -13.36 7.80 -13.85
C LYS A 19 -13.54 7.94 -12.35
N ARG A 20 -14.19 6.97 -11.71
CA ARG A 20 -14.51 7.03 -10.29
C ARG A 20 -13.32 6.58 -9.47
N VAL A 21 -12.64 7.52 -8.82
CA VAL A 21 -11.45 7.30 -8.01
C VAL A 21 -11.79 7.53 -6.55
N VAL A 22 -11.68 6.49 -5.74
CA VAL A 22 -11.91 6.57 -4.29
C VAL A 22 -10.57 6.58 -3.57
N VAL A 23 -10.31 7.65 -2.83
CA VAL A 23 -9.18 7.73 -1.92
C VAL A 23 -9.65 7.35 -0.53
N SER A 24 -9.12 6.27 0.01
CA SER A 24 -9.39 5.87 1.39
C SER A 24 -8.25 6.22 2.32
N GLY A 25 -8.59 6.49 3.57
CA GLY A 25 -7.66 6.79 4.63
C GLY A 25 -8.26 6.44 5.98
N GLY A 26 -7.39 6.20 6.96
CA GLY A 26 -7.84 5.69 8.26
C GLY A 26 -8.40 4.28 8.14
N THR A 27 -7.86 3.45 7.24
CA THR A 27 -8.07 1.99 7.27
C THR A 27 -7.60 1.43 8.61
N HIS A 28 -6.45 1.93 9.06
CA HIS A 28 -6.02 1.89 10.45
C HIS A 28 -6.31 3.24 11.12
N GLY A 29 -7.08 3.23 12.21
CA GLY A 29 -7.60 4.47 12.80
C GLY A 29 -6.56 5.43 13.38
N ASN A 30 -5.40 4.91 13.78
CA ASN A 30 -4.28 5.67 14.32
C ASN A 30 -3.26 6.13 13.26
N GLU A 31 -3.51 5.90 11.97
CA GLU A 31 -2.68 6.41 10.87
C GLU A 31 -3.27 7.73 10.34
N TYR A 32 -2.94 8.83 11.02
CA TYR A 32 -3.62 10.12 10.83
C TYR A 32 -3.33 10.81 9.49
N THR A 33 -2.19 10.53 8.85
CA THR A 33 -1.81 11.18 7.59
C THR A 33 -2.86 10.97 6.51
N GLY A 34 -3.31 9.73 6.29
CA GLY A 34 -4.35 9.43 5.30
C GLY A 34 -5.63 10.21 5.57
N VAL A 35 -6.12 10.20 6.82
CA VAL A 35 -7.32 10.94 7.23
C VAL A 35 -7.17 12.46 7.03
N TYR A 36 -5.98 13.01 7.29
CA TYR A 36 -5.70 14.43 7.06
C TYR A 36 -5.71 14.77 5.57
N VAL A 37 -5.13 13.92 4.72
CA VAL A 37 -5.16 14.06 3.26
C VAL A 37 -6.59 14.01 2.73
N LEU A 38 -7.46 13.14 3.25
CA LEU A 38 -8.88 13.13 2.88
C LEU A 38 -9.54 14.50 3.13
N LYS A 39 -9.32 15.08 4.32
CA LYS A 39 -9.85 16.42 4.65
C LYS A 39 -9.34 17.48 3.68
N ARG A 40 -8.06 17.40 3.29
CA ARG A 40 -7.44 18.33 2.33
C ARG A 40 -8.05 18.19 0.93
N ILE A 41 -8.31 16.97 0.48
CA ILE A 41 -9.00 16.72 -0.79
C ILE A 41 -10.41 17.32 -0.74
N SER A 42 -11.20 17.02 0.28
CA SER A 42 -12.58 17.54 0.41
C SER A 42 -12.61 19.08 0.46
N LEU A 43 -11.68 19.71 1.17
CA LEU A 43 -11.57 21.18 1.23
C LEU A 43 -11.17 21.82 -0.11
N ASN A 44 -10.51 21.08 -0.99
CA ASN A 44 -10.01 21.56 -2.28
C ASN A 44 -10.69 20.86 -3.47
N ALA A 45 -11.91 20.33 -3.28
CA ALA A 45 -12.59 19.50 -4.27
C ALA A 45 -12.70 20.18 -5.65
N GLU A 46 -13.09 21.46 -5.70
CA GLU A 46 -13.18 22.22 -6.96
C GLU A 46 -11.81 22.33 -7.67
N ALA A 47 -10.73 22.57 -6.92
CA ALA A 47 -9.39 22.64 -7.47
C ALA A 47 -8.90 21.27 -7.97
N MET A 48 -9.26 20.18 -7.28
CA MET A 48 -8.97 18.82 -7.72
C MET A 48 -9.71 18.49 -9.02
N SER A 49 -11.00 18.79 -9.12
CA SER A 49 -11.78 18.59 -10.35
C SER A 49 -11.29 19.46 -11.50
N ALA A 50 -10.85 20.70 -11.24
CA ALA A 50 -10.27 21.55 -12.27
C ALA A 50 -8.91 21.04 -12.78
N ARG A 51 -8.10 20.46 -11.88
CA ARG A 51 -6.78 19.90 -12.23
C ARG A 51 -6.88 18.55 -12.94
N TYR A 52 -7.80 17.70 -12.51
CA TYR A 52 -8.02 16.35 -13.04
C TYR A 52 -9.47 16.16 -13.55
N PRO A 53 -9.91 16.92 -14.58
CA PRO A 53 -11.28 16.96 -15.06
C PRO A 53 -11.81 15.64 -15.64
N SER A 54 -10.97 14.63 -15.89
CA SER A 54 -11.46 13.30 -16.27
C SER A 54 -11.80 12.40 -15.08
N LEU A 55 -11.48 12.83 -13.84
CA LEU A 55 -11.64 12.04 -12.62
C LEU A 55 -12.78 12.57 -11.75
N GLU A 56 -13.54 11.64 -11.19
CA GLU A 56 -14.49 11.85 -10.10
C GLU A 56 -13.81 11.36 -8.81
N ILE A 57 -13.22 12.30 -8.05
CA ILE A 57 -12.42 11.99 -6.87
C ILE A 57 -13.32 12.02 -5.63
N GLU A 58 -13.47 10.87 -4.99
CA GLU A 58 -14.21 10.68 -3.74
C GLU A 58 -13.26 10.34 -2.59
N THR A 59 -13.65 10.69 -1.37
CA THR A 59 -12.88 10.38 -0.15
C THR A 59 -13.65 9.45 0.77
N LEU A 60 -12.99 8.43 1.33
CA LEU A 60 -13.57 7.45 2.24
C LEU A 60 -12.77 7.36 3.56
N LEU A 61 -13.38 7.79 4.68
CA LEU A 61 -12.89 7.40 6.00
C LEU A 61 -13.26 5.95 6.25
N ALA A 62 -12.27 5.06 6.17
CA ALA A 62 -12.53 3.63 6.09
C ALA A 62 -12.92 3.04 7.46
N ASN A 63 -12.16 3.32 8.53
CA ASN A 63 -12.44 2.85 9.88
C ASN A 63 -12.75 4.01 10.86
N PRO A 64 -13.98 4.57 10.86
CA PRO A 64 -14.32 5.71 11.72
C PRO A 64 -14.26 5.41 13.22
N LEU A 65 -14.65 4.21 13.67
CA LEU A 65 -14.64 3.86 15.10
C LEU A 65 -13.20 3.70 15.65
N ALA A 66 -12.33 3.00 14.92
CA ALA A 66 -10.92 2.91 15.31
C ALA A 66 -10.26 4.29 15.28
N HIS A 67 -10.59 5.13 14.29
CA HIS A 67 -10.08 6.50 14.21
C HIS A 67 -10.51 7.35 15.41
N GLN A 68 -11.79 7.31 15.77
CA GLN A 68 -12.33 8.05 16.92
C GLN A 68 -11.66 7.65 18.23
N THR A 69 -11.22 6.40 18.35
CA THR A 69 -10.58 5.86 19.56
C THR A 69 -9.05 5.86 19.50
N ASN A 70 -8.45 6.43 18.44
CA ASN A 70 -7.01 6.42 18.15
C ASN A 70 -6.38 5.01 18.29
N ARG A 71 -7.03 4.02 17.69
CA ARG A 71 -6.55 2.64 17.62
C ARG A 71 -6.35 2.22 16.18
N ARG A 72 -5.51 1.23 15.96
CA ARG A 72 -5.36 0.60 14.63
C ARG A 72 -6.70 0.01 14.18
N PHE A 73 -7.31 -0.79 15.05
CA PHE A 73 -8.62 -1.40 14.85
C PHE A 73 -9.33 -1.59 16.21
N VAL A 74 -10.60 -2.00 16.17
CA VAL A 74 -11.46 -2.28 17.33
C VAL A 74 -11.50 -3.77 17.65
N ASP A 75 -11.93 -4.60 16.71
CA ASP A 75 -12.11 -6.04 16.89
C ASP A 75 -11.11 -6.87 16.07
N ASP A 76 -10.95 -6.56 14.78
CA ASP A 76 -10.04 -7.25 13.84
C ASP A 76 -9.26 -6.25 13.00
N ASP A 77 -8.06 -6.60 12.53
CA ASP A 77 -7.32 -5.74 11.59
C ASP A 77 -8.10 -5.57 10.27
N MET A 78 -8.57 -4.37 9.97
CA MET A 78 -9.41 -4.10 8.80
C MET A 78 -8.71 -4.42 7.49
N ASN A 79 -7.38 -4.27 7.41
CA ASN A 79 -6.58 -4.56 6.23
C ASN A 79 -6.30 -6.08 6.07
N ARG A 80 -7.07 -6.91 6.79
CA ARG A 80 -7.16 -8.38 6.64
C ARG A 80 -8.56 -8.85 6.23
N MET A 81 -9.50 -7.93 6.00
CA MET A 81 -10.93 -8.24 5.89
C MET A 81 -11.51 -8.27 4.47
N PHE A 82 -10.72 -7.94 3.44
CA PHE A 82 -11.22 -7.78 2.08
C PHE A 82 -11.01 -8.97 1.14
N THR A 83 -10.62 -10.14 1.65
CA THR A 83 -10.62 -11.35 0.82
C THR A 83 -12.04 -11.68 0.35
N ALA A 84 -12.20 -12.25 -0.84
CA ALA A 84 -13.50 -12.65 -1.36
C ALA A 84 -14.24 -13.59 -0.39
N GLU A 85 -13.52 -14.51 0.25
CA GLU A 85 -14.06 -15.40 1.29
C GLU A 85 -14.64 -14.63 2.48
N ARG A 86 -13.94 -13.61 3.00
CA ARG A 86 -14.42 -12.84 4.16
C ARG A 86 -15.61 -11.96 3.80
N LEU A 87 -15.60 -11.33 2.63
CA LEU A 87 -16.69 -10.48 2.14
C LEU A 87 -17.97 -11.26 1.81
N ALA A 88 -17.84 -12.53 1.42
CA ALA A 88 -18.98 -13.41 1.15
C ALA A 88 -19.69 -13.94 2.41
N ARG A 89 -19.16 -13.70 3.62
CA ARG A 89 -19.79 -14.14 4.87
C ARG A 89 -21.09 -13.38 5.11
N GLU A 90 -22.21 -14.09 5.21
CA GLU A 90 -23.55 -13.48 5.39
C GLU A 90 -23.71 -12.75 6.74
N SER A 91 -23.05 -13.24 7.79
CA SER A 91 -23.14 -12.67 9.15
C SER A 91 -21.74 -12.43 9.72
N PRO A 92 -21.01 -11.41 9.23
CA PRO A 92 -19.69 -11.08 9.75
C PRO A 92 -19.80 -10.63 11.21
N ARG A 93 -18.95 -11.19 12.07
CA ARG A 93 -18.87 -10.85 13.50
C ARG A 93 -17.81 -9.77 13.70
N GLY A 94 -17.99 -8.93 14.71
CA GLY A 94 -17.08 -7.81 14.96
C GLY A 94 -17.42 -6.58 14.13
N TYR A 95 -16.73 -5.48 14.41
CA TYR A 95 -16.94 -4.21 13.76
C TYR A 95 -16.22 -4.13 12.40
N GLU A 96 -14.92 -4.44 12.31
CA GLU A 96 -14.18 -4.37 11.04
C GLU A 96 -14.70 -5.32 9.95
N PRO A 97 -15.07 -6.59 10.23
CA PRO A 97 -15.63 -7.46 9.19
C PRO A 97 -16.97 -6.94 8.63
N ARG A 98 -17.83 -6.34 9.47
CA ARG A 98 -19.07 -5.68 9.01
C ARG A 98 -18.75 -4.44 8.18
N ARG A 99 -17.81 -3.61 8.66
CA ARG A 99 -17.40 -2.39 7.96
C ARG A 99 -16.76 -2.67 6.61
N ALA A 100 -15.93 -3.70 6.51
CA ALA A 100 -15.32 -4.13 5.25
C ALA A 100 -16.39 -4.58 4.24
N LYS A 101 -17.41 -5.32 4.69
CA LYS A 101 -18.56 -5.67 3.85
C LYS A 101 -19.34 -4.44 3.38
N GLU A 102 -19.65 -3.50 4.27
CA GLU A 102 -20.33 -2.23 3.90
C GLU A 102 -19.53 -1.44 2.84
N ILE A 103 -18.21 -1.34 3.01
CA ILE A 103 -17.33 -0.68 2.06
C ILE A 103 -17.35 -1.43 0.72
N SER A 104 -17.22 -2.75 0.74
CA SER A 104 -17.28 -3.53 -0.50
C SER A 104 -18.62 -3.40 -1.21
N ASP A 105 -19.75 -3.42 -0.49
CA ASP A 105 -21.06 -3.28 -1.11
C ASP A 105 -21.25 -1.86 -1.70
N ALA A 106 -20.65 -0.82 -1.09
CA ALA A 106 -20.74 0.56 -1.54
C ALA A 106 -19.79 0.95 -2.69
N LEU A 107 -18.61 0.33 -2.76
CA LEU A 107 -17.63 0.54 -3.83
C LEU A 107 -17.83 -0.41 -5.01
N GLY A 108 -18.91 -1.19 -4.98
CA GLY A 108 -19.22 -2.30 -5.85
C GLY A 108 -18.57 -3.60 -5.33
N PRO A 109 -19.30 -4.73 -5.29
CA PRO A 109 -18.78 -5.93 -4.67
C PRO A 109 -17.53 -6.43 -5.40
N LYS A 110 -16.50 -6.77 -4.61
CA LYS A 110 -15.22 -7.23 -5.11
C LYS A 110 -15.37 -8.40 -6.09
N GLY A 111 -14.91 -8.21 -7.32
CA GLY A 111 -14.95 -9.23 -8.38
C GLY A 111 -16.27 -9.30 -9.16
N GLU A 112 -17.33 -8.64 -8.70
CA GLU A 112 -18.65 -8.62 -9.34
C GLU A 112 -18.87 -7.32 -10.14
N TRP A 113 -17.90 -7.01 -11.01
CA TRP A 113 -17.91 -5.80 -11.85
C TRP A 113 -18.75 -5.92 -13.13
N ARG A 114 -19.36 -7.09 -13.36
CA ARG A 114 -19.99 -7.49 -14.63
C ARG A 114 -21.51 -7.46 -14.50
N GLY A 115 -22.11 -6.40 -15.02
CA GLY A 115 -23.56 -6.28 -15.17
C GLY A 115 -23.93 -4.89 -15.68
N ALA A 116 -23.92 -4.73 -17.00
CA ALA A 116 -24.20 -3.50 -17.74
C ALA A 116 -23.11 -2.42 -17.71
N ALA A 117 -22.77 -1.95 -18.90
CA ALA A 117 -22.26 -0.60 -19.06
C ALA A 117 -23.27 0.37 -18.41
N GLY A 118 -22.93 0.96 -17.25
CA GLY A 118 -23.52 2.22 -16.82
C GLY A 118 -24.48 2.25 -15.61
N ASP A 119 -24.34 1.41 -14.60
CA ASP A 119 -25.02 1.65 -13.30
C ASP A 119 -24.17 2.47 -12.29
N GLY A 120 -22.91 2.78 -12.60
CA GLY A 120 -22.15 3.86 -11.96
C GLY A 120 -21.78 3.64 -10.48
N GLN A 121 -21.91 2.43 -9.96
CA GLN A 121 -21.76 2.17 -8.52
C GLN A 121 -20.38 1.62 -8.12
N ALA A 122 -19.66 0.98 -9.05
CA ALA A 122 -18.32 0.44 -8.82
C ALA A 122 -17.23 1.52 -8.83
N ALA A 123 -16.27 1.45 -7.91
CA ALA A 123 -15.06 2.28 -7.98
C ALA A 123 -14.12 1.73 -9.07
N ASP A 124 -13.69 2.58 -9.99
CA ASP A 124 -12.73 2.17 -11.03
C ASP A 124 -11.32 2.04 -10.46
N LEU A 125 -10.94 2.95 -9.55
CA LEU A 125 -9.67 2.90 -8.84
C LEU A 125 -9.88 3.21 -7.36
N VAL A 126 -9.31 2.38 -6.49
CA VAL A 126 -9.21 2.65 -5.05
C VAL A 126 -7.75 2.86 -4.67
N VAL A 127 -7.45 4.01 -4.05
CA VAL A 127 -6.13 4.33 -3.51
C VAL A 127 -6.24 4.40 -2.00
N ASP A 128 -5.61 3.46 -1.30
CA ASP A 128 -5.65 3.41 0.17
C ASP A 128 -4.37 3.98 0.79
N LEU A 129 -4.53 4.96 1.68
CA LEU A 129 -3.42 5.71 2.27
C LEU A 129 -3.05 5.16 3.66
N HIS A 130 -1.78 4.77 3.81
CA HIS A 130 -1.21 4.20 5.03
C HIS A 130 0.02 4.99 5.51
N THR A 131 0.35 4.81 6.79
CA THR A 131 1.64 5.21 7.35
C THR A 131 2.22 4.11 8.22
N THR A 132 3.52 3.90 8.08
CA THR A 132 4.29 2.95 8.88
C THR A 132 5.26 3.66 9.83
N THR A 133 5.55 3.02 10.97
CA THR A 133 6.64 3.46 11.86
C THR A 133 8.02 3.10 11.31
N ALA A 134 8.10 2.18 10.35
CA ALA A 134 9.34 1.76 9.70
C ALA A 134 9.87 2.83 8.73
N ASN A 135 11.17 2.80 8.42
CA ASN A 135 11.84 3.80 7.59
C ASN A 135 11.68 3.52 6.09
N MET A 136 10.47 3.21 5.65
CA MET A 136 10.20 2.78 4.28
C MET A 136 10.31 3.89 3.23
N GLY A 137 10.30 5.16 3.64
CA GLY A 137 10.20 6.29 2.72
C GLY A 137 8.79 6.38 2.12
N CYS A 138 8.68 6.71 0.84
CA CYS A 138 7.42 6.64 0.10
C CYS A 138 7.35 5.29 -0.64
N THR A 139 6.37 4.46 -0.34
CA THR A 139 6.23 3.15 -0.99
C THR A 139 4.85 3.04 -1.63
N ILE A 140 4.81 2.78 -2.93
CA ILE A 140 3.56 2.39 -3.59
C ILE A 140 3.51 0.86 -3.55
N ILE A 141 2.48 0.32 -2.90
CA ILE A 141 2.28 -1.13 -2.79
C ILE A 141 1.19 -1.53 -3.79
N VAL A 142 1.50 -2.48 -4.67
CA VAL A 142 0.57 -2.96 -5.70
C VAL A 142 0.62 -4.48 -5.74
N ASP A 143 -0.53 -5.14 -5.54
CA ASP A 143 -0.63 -6.58 -5.72
C ASP A 143 -0.43 -7.01 -7.18
N SER A 144 0.06 -8.23 -7.39
CA SER A 144 0.42 -8.77 -8.71
C SER A 144 -0.74 -8.84 -9.72
N TRP A 145 -1.99 -8.83 -9.26
CA TRP A 145 -3.16 -8.80 -10.15
C TRP A 145 -3.38 -7.44 -10.84
N CYS A 146 -2.87 -6.33 -10.29
CA CYS A 146 -3.25 -4.98 -10.71
C CYS A 146 -2.24 -4.33 -11.69
N SER A 147 -2.29 -4.74 -12.95
CA SER A 147 -1.41 -4.19 -14.00
C SER A 147 -1.54 -2.66 -14.17
N PHE A 148 -2.75 -2.12 -14.07
CA PHE A 148 -2.98 -0.68 -14.14
C PHE A 148 -2.35 0.07 -12.97
N GLY A 149 -2.47 -0.46 -11.75
CA GLY A 149 -1.81 0.08 -10.55
C GLY A 149 -0.28 0.06 -10.71
N MET A 150 0.27 -1.02 -11.26
CA MET A 150 1.71 -1.14 -11.52
C MET A 150 2.20 -0.10 -12.53
N ARG A 151 1.42 0.20 -13.57
CA ARG A 151 1.73 1.27 -14.54
C ARG A 151 1.67 2.66 -13.91
N ALA A 152 0.70 2.91 -13.02
CA ALA A 152 0.62 4.15 -12.26
C ALA A 152 1.83 4.31 -11.32
N ALA A 153 2.23 3.24 -10.64
CA ALA A 153 3.41 3.21 -9.79
C ALA A 153 4.69 3.49 -10.60
N ALA A 154 4.86 2.86 -11.77
CA ALA A 154 5.98 3.09 -12.67
C ALA A 154 6.11 4.56 -13.09
N TYR A 155 4.97 5.17 -13.48
CA TYR A 155 4.93 6.59 -13.82
C TYR A 155 5.34 7.45 -12.62
N ALA A 156 4.76 7.20 -11.43
CA ALA A 156 5.08 7.96 -10.23
C ALA A 156 6.56 7.85 -9.86
N SER A 157 7.16 6.64 -9.93
CA SER A 157 8.60 6.43 -9.71
C SER A 157 9.45 7.25 -10.68
N GLY A 158 9.13 7.24 -11.97
CA GLY A 158 9.88 8.00 -12.98
C GLY A 158 9.78 9.52 -12.81
N GLN A 159 8.69 10.03 -12.23
CA GLN A 159 8.50 11.46 -11.99
C GLN A 159 9.00 11.93 -10.62
N TRP A 160 9.21 11.02 -9.67
CA TRP A 160 9.31 11.31 -8.25
C TRP A 160 10.34 12.39 -7.90
N ASP A 161 11.58 12.23 -8.35
CA ASP A 161 12.65 13.19 -8.03
C ASP A 161 12.37 14.60 -8.57
N SER A 162 11.81 14.67 -9.78
CA SER A 162 11.45 15.95 -10.38
C SER A 162 10.29 16.60 -9.64
N ALA A 163 9.31 15.80 -9.23
CA ALA A 163 8.12 16.24 -8.50
C ALA A 163 8.50 16.71 -7.09
N CYS A 164 9.37 15.98 -6.40
CA CYS A 164 9.95 16.33 -5.12
C CYS A 164 10.66 17.69 -5.15
N ARG A 165 11.52 17.92 -6.17
CA ARG A 165 12.19 19.24 -6.35
C ARG A 165 11.20 20.38 -6.53
N ARG A 166 10.11 20.19 -7.29
CA ARG A 166 9.07 21.21 -7.50
C ARG A 166 8.24 21.47 -6.25
N ALA A 167 7.96 20.43 -5.47
CA ALA A 167 7.09 20.48 -4.30
C ALA A 167 7.82 20.80 -2.99
N GLY A 168 9.16 20.82 -2.99
CA GLY A 168 9.95 21.00 -1.76
C GLY A 168 9.94 19.76 -0.85
N VAL A 169 9.65 18.58 -1.40
CA VAL A 169 9.72 17.29 -0.68
C VAL A 169 11.12 16.71 -0.88
N SER A 170 11.73 16.18 0.17
CA SER A 170 13.04 15.54 0.09
C SER A 170 12.91 14.11 -0.41
N SER A 171 13.30 13.83 -1.67
CA SER A 171 13.34 12.46 -2.19
C SER A 171 14.46 11.62 -1.56
N ALA A 172 15.44 12.24 -0.88
CA ALA A 172 16.41 11.52 -0.07
C ALA A 172 15.79 11.02 1.26
N GLN A 173 14.87 11.79 1.84
CA GLN A 173 14.15 11.39 3.05
C GLN A 173 13.01 10.42 2.74
N TYR A 174 12.31 10.65 1.63
CA TYR A 174 11.20 9.82 1.15
C TYR A 174 11.49 9.37 -0.28
N PRO A 175 12.46 8.47 -0.50
CA PRO A 175 12.63 7.84 -1.81
C PRO A 175 11.33 7.10 -2.17
N LEU A 176 10.94 7.13 -3.45
CA LEU A 176 9.79 6.37 -3.91
C LEU A 176 10.21 4.98 -4.39
N ARG A 177 9.62 3.96 -3.79
CA ARG A 177 9.82 2.55 -4.16
C ARG A 177 8.49 1.89 -4.50
N VAL A 178 8.56 0.80 -5.24
CA VAL A 178 7.40 -0.02 -5.57
C VAL A 178 7.58 -1.38 -4.92
N LEU A 179 6.62 -1.74 -4.07
CA LEU A 179 6.53 -3.05 -3.42
C LEU A 179 5.36 -3.82 -4.05
N THR A 180 5.55 -5.12 -4.26
CA THR A 180 4.51 -5.98 -4.83
C THR A 180 4.36 -7.25 -4.01
N GLU A 181 3.11 -7.68 -3.88
CA GLU A 181 2.72 -8.91 -3.21
C GLU A 181 1.99 -9.81 -4.21
N ASP A 182 2.22 -11.11 -4.14
CA ASP A 182 1.65 -12.05 -5.10
C ASP A 182 0.26 -12.52 -4.66
N PHE A 183 -0.76 -11.73 -5.00
CA PHE A 183 -2.16 -12.06 -4.77
C PHE A 183 -2.95 -11.96 -6.07
N THR A 184 -3.86 -12.93 -6.28
CA THR A 184 -4.99 -12.64 -7.15
C THR A 184 -5.88 -11.57 -6.53
N GLN A 185 -6.71 -10.90 -7.33
CA GLN A 185 -7.63 -9.90 -6.77
C GLN A 185 -8.48 -10.52 -5.66
N ALA A 186 -9.06 -11.71 -5.87
CA ALA A 186 -9.91 -12.39 -4.89
C ALA A 186 -9.21 -12.68 -3.55
N GLU A 187 -7.93 -13.05 -3.59
CA GLU A 187 -7.13 -13.39 -2.40
C GLU A 187 -6.62 -12.16 -1.66
N SER A 188 -6.45 -11.03 -2.34
CA SER A 188 -5.92 -9.81 -1.73
C SER A 188 -6.76 -9.42 -0.50
N PRO A 189 -6.14 -9.25 0.68
CA PRO A 189 -6.86 -8.92 1.90
C PRO A 189 -7.11 -7.40 2.07
N TYR A 190 -6.66 -6.60 1.11
CA TYR A 190 -6.54 -5.14 1.24
C TYR A 190 -7.75 -4.38 0.70
N LEU A 191 -8.06 -3.23 1.30
CA LEU A 191 -9.21 -2.40 0.90
C LEU A 191 -9.13 -1.99 -0.58
N CYS A 192 -7.93 -1.62 -1.06
CA CYS A 192 -7.75 -1.20 -2.46
C CYS A 192 -8.14 -2.29 -3.48
N SER A 193 -8.15 -3.56 -3.10
CA SER A 193 -8.55 -4.68 -3.97
C SER A 193 -10.05 -4.73 -4.25
N VAL A 194 -10.84 -3.95 -3.51
CA VAL A 194 -12.25 -3.70 -3.81
C VAL A 194 -12.38 -2.84 -5.06
N GLY A 195 -11.42 -2.03 -5.50
CA GLY A 195 -11.58 -1.34 -6.79
C GLY A 195 -11.42 -2.27 -7.99
N ARG A 196 -11.90 -1.87 -9.18
CA ARG A 196 -11.49 -2.53 -10.45
C ARG A 196 -9.97 -2.48 -10.64
N HIS A 197 -9.37 -1.40 -10.17
CA HIS A 197 -7.94 -1.21 -9.98
C HIS A 197 -7.69 -0.76 -8.54
N GLY A 198 -6.49 -1.05 -8.02
CA GLY A 198 -6.16 -0.74 -6.65
C GLY A 198 -4.66 -0.60 -6.44
N LEU A 199 -4.29 0.31 -5.54
CA LEU A 199 -2.95 0.41 -4.97
C LEU A 199 -3.00 1.03 -3.58
N MET A 200 -1.94 0.84 -2.80
CA MET A 200 -1.74 1.53 -1.53
C MET A 200 -0.57 2.51 -1.65
N ILE A 201 -0.65 3.61 -0.90
CA ILE A 201 0.46 4.53 -0.69
C ILE A 201 0.82 4.48 0.79
N GLU A 202 2.00 3.94 1.07
CA GLU A 202 2.57 3.75 2.41
C GLU A 202 3.70 4.78 2.60
N VAL A 203 3.63 5.61 3.63
CA VAL A 203 4.65 6.65 3.86
C VAL A 203 5.16 6.62 5.30
N GLY A 204 6.45 6.31 5.46
CA GLY A 204 7.12 6.23 6.76
C GLY A 204 8.54 6.83 6.73
N PRO A 205 9.15 7.04 7.91
CA PRO A 205 8.61 6.69 9.21
C PRO A 205 7.69 7.79 9.77
N SER A 206 6.56 7.38 10.32
CA SER A 206 5.67 8.21 11.13
C SER A 206 5.10 7.38 12.27
N ALA A 207 5.30 7.82 13.52
CA ALA A 207 4.68 7.13 14.64
C ALA A 207 3.14 7.24 14.58
N GLN A 208 2.47 6.25 15.16
CA GLN A 208 1.02 6.18 15.20
C GLN A 208 0.42 7.32 16.03
N GLY A 209 -0.75 7.81 15.64
CA GLY A 209 -1.47 8.87 16.34
C GLY A 209 -0.85 10.27 16.21
N LEU A 210 0.00 10.50 15.21
CA LEU A 210 0.62 11.81 14.98
C LEU A 210 0.63 12.23 13.50
N LEU A 211 0.80 13.53 13.29
CA LEU A 211 0.89 14.14 11.97
C LEU A 211 2.30 14.72 11.75
N ARG A 212 2.95 14.31 10.66
CA ARG A 212 4.22 14.90 10.20
C ARG A 212 3.97 15.60 8.88
N ALA A 213 4.21 16.92 8.84
CA ALA A 213 3.99 17.72 7.62
C ALA A 213 4.75 17.15 6.40
N SER A 214 5.96 16.63 6.60
CA SER A 214 6.76 16.03 5.52
C SER A 214 6.17 14.71 4.99
N CYS A 215 5.62 13.87 5.88
CA CYS A 215 4.92 12.63 5.51
C CYS A 215 3.62 12.93 4.75
N ILE A 216 2.85 13.92 5.21
CA ILE A 216 1.64 14.39 4.51
C ILE A 216 2.01 14.90 3.11
N ALA A 217 3.03 15.74 2.99
CA ALA A 217 3.46 16.28 1.69
C ALA A 217 3.94 15.19 0.73
N ALA A 218 4.68 14.19 1.20
CA ALA A 218 5.09 13.04 0.38
C ALA A 218 3.87 12.20 -0.06
N THR A 219 2.90 11.98 0.84
CA THR A 219 1.64 11.26 0.53
C THR A 219 0.81 11.99 -0.53
N GLU A 220 0.59 13.30 -0.35
CA GLU A 220 -0.13 14.15 -1.32
C GLU A 220 0.59 14.16 -2.68
N LEU A 221 1.93 14.19 -2.69
CA LEU A 221 2.72 14.17 -3.93
C LEU A 221 2.57 12.86 -4.68
N ALA A 222 2.71 11.71 -4.00
CA ALA A 222 2.55 10.40 -4.61
C ALA A 222 1.14 10.22 -5.18
N LEU A 223 0.11 10.60 -4.41
CA LEU A 223 -1.28 10.57 -4.85
C LEU A 223 -1.51 11.46 -6.09
N SER A 224 -0.91 12.65 -6.11
CA SER A 224 -1.04 13.58 -7.25
C SER A 224 -0.44 13.02 -8.55
N LEU A 225 0.63 12.22 -8.46
CA LEU A 225 1.25 11.54 -9.61
C LEU A 225 0.38 10.39 -10.11
N VAL A 226 -0.28 9.66 -9.20
CA VAL A 226 -1.28 8.65 -9.56
C VAL A 226 -2.44 9.32 -10.31
N PHE A 227 -3.00 10.41 -9.79
CA PHE A 227 -4.06 11.15 -10.49
C PHE A 227 -3.63 11.69 -11.85
N GLU A 228 -2.41 12.23 -11.95
CA GLU A 228 -1.86 12.71 -13.22
C GLU A 228 -1.76 11.59 -14.25
N PHE A 229 -1.28 10.40 -13.86
CA PHE A 229 -1.23 9.23 -14.74
C PHE A 229 -2.62 8.85 -15.27
N VAL A 230 -3.60 8.70 -14.36
CA VAL A 230 -4.96 8.29 -14.72
C VAL A 230 -5.62 9.33 -15.62
N ASP A 231 -5.52 10.61 -15.28
CA ASP A 231 -6.14 11.68 -16.04
C ASP A 231 -5.58 11.78 -17.46
N ARG A 232 -4.26 11.61 -17.61
CA ARG A 232 -3.60 11.57 -18.92
C ARG A 232 -4.02 10.36 -19.75
N CYS A 233 -4.12 9.18 -19.14
CA CYS A 233 -4.66 7.99 -19.80
C CYS A 233 -6.09 8.21 -20.32
N ASN A 234 -6.98 8.78 -19.50
CA ASN A 234 -8.37 9.05 -19.89
C ASN A 234 -8.51 10.05 -21.03
N ARG A 235 -7.58 11.01 -21.16
CA ARG A 235 -7.57 12.00 -22.26
C ARG A 235 -6.94 11.47 -23.56
N GLY A 236 -6.53 10.20 -23.60
CA GLY A 236 -5.88 9.61 -24.76
C GLY A 236 -4.41 10.03 -24.95
N ASP A 237 -3.77 10.56 -23.90
CA ASP A 237 -2.34 10.90 -23.87
C ASP A 237 -1.63 10.10 -22.77
N PRO A 238 -1.62 8.75 -22.81
CA PRO A 238 -0.94 7.96 -21.80
C PRO A 238 0.55 8.32 -21.76
N PRO A 239 1.12 8.64 -20.57
CA PRO A 239 2.52 8.98 -20.47
C PRO A 239 3.41 7.81 -20.92
N PRO A 240 4.61 8.09 -21.49
CA PRO A 240 5.59 7.05 -21.75
C PRO A 240 6.01 6.42 -20.42
N LEU A 241 6.12 5.09 -20.40
CA LEU A 241 6.61 4.30 -19.28
C LEU A 241 7.98 3.71 -19.64
N PRO A 242 8.85 3.46 -18.65
CA PRO A 242 10.09 2.73 -18.90
C PRO A 242 9.77 1.29 -19.36
N PRO A 243 10.67 0.64 -20.13
CA PRO A 243 10.46 -0.74 -20.57
C PRO A 243 10.43 -1.73 -19.40
N THR A 244 11.18 -1.44 -18.34
CA THR A 244 11.22 -2.23 -17.11
C THR A 244 11.09 -1.33 -15.88
N LEU A 245 10.72 -1.92 -14.75
CA LEU A 245 10.66 -1.28 -13.44
C LEU A 245 11.33 -2.18 -12.40
N GLY A 246 12.23 -1.62 -11.61
CA GLY A 246 12.72 -2.28 -10.40
C GLY A 246 11.64 -2.27 -9.32
N VAL A 247 11.24 -3.46 -8.87
CA VAL A 247 10.25 -3.65 -7.79
C VAL A 247 10.83 -4.52 -6.69
N TYR A 248 10.37 -4.31 -5.47
CA TYR A 248 10.59 -5.21 -4.36
C TYR A 248 9.41 -6.18 -4.31
N VAL A 249 9.68 -7.48 -4.31
CA VAL A 249 8.66 -8.53 -4.20
C VAL A 249 8.70 -9.06 -2.79
N ASP A 250 7.61 -8.92 -2.03
CA ASP A 250 7.47 -9.56 -0.72
C ASP A 250 7.60 -11.08 -0.87
N VAL A 251 8.44 -11.70 -0.05
CA VAL A 251 8.67 -13.15 -0.05
C VAL A 251 8.37 -13.80 1.30
N GLY A 252 7.91 -13.04 2.29
CA GLY A 252 7.59 -13.52 3.62
C GLY A 252 8.09 -12.60 4.74
N SER A 253 8.17 -13.15 5.95
CA SER A 253 8.66 -12.41 7.12
C SER A 253 9.54 -13.28 8.01
N ILE A 254 10.45 -12.64 8.72
CA ILE A 254 11.22 -13.24 9.82
C ILE A 254 10.48 -12.92 11.12
N PRO A 255 10.04 -13.92 11.88
CA PRO A 255 9.27 -13.68 13.08
C PRO A 255 10.11 -13.01 14.19
N TRP A 256 9.43 -12.33 15.11
CA TRP A 256 10.08 -11.84 16.33
C TRP A 256 10.71 -13.00 17.13
N PRO A 257 11.87 -12.80 17.77
CA PRO A 257 12.49 -13.84 18.59
C PRO A 257 11.65 -14.09 19.84
N GLN A 258 11.15 -15.34 19.94
CA GLN A 258 10.29 -15.93 20.98
C GLN A 258 9.19 -15.01 21.52
N GLN A 259 7.95 -15.34 21.14
CA GLN A 259 6.75 -14.54 21.37
C GLN A 259 5.94 -15.12 22.54
N ASP A 260 6.33 -14.83 23.78
CA ASP A 260 5.35 -14.81 24.87
C ASP A 260 4.42 -13.59 24.70
N ASP A 261 3.21 -13.66 25.26
CA ASP A 261 2.08 -12.75 24.94
C ASP A 261 2.29 -11.26 25.32
N THR A 262 3.50 -10.85 25.68
CA THR A 262 3.80 -9.48 26.13
C THR A 262 4.81 -8.74 25.27
N LEU A 263 6.03 -9.25 25.09
CA LEU A 263 7.13 -8.60 24.35
C LEU A 263 8.11 -9.64 23.80
N PRO A 264 8.73 -9.40 22.64
CA PRO A 264 9.81 -10.27 22.14
C PRO A 264 11.03 -10.31 23.07
N GLU A 265 11.76 -11.43 23.07
CA GLU A 265 13.01 -11.62 23.84
C GLU A 265 14.23 -10.91 23.22
N GLY A 266 14.02 -10.15 22.15
CA GLY A 266 15.06 -9.38 21.48
C GLY A 266 14.49 -8.21 20.70
N VAL A 267 15.31 -7.18 20.51
CA VAL A 267 14.98 -6.00 19.71
C VAL A 267 15.64 -6.10 18.34
N VAL A 268 15.13 -5.35 17.35
CA VAL A 268 15.82 -5.21 16.06
C VAL A 268 17.24 -4.72 16.29
N HIS A 269 18.22 -5.39 15.68
CA HIS A 269 19.62 -5.06 15.86
C HIS A 269 19.91 -3.62 15.37
N PRO A 270 20.75 -2.82 16.05
CA PRO A 270 20.97 -1.42 15.66
C PRO A 270 21.49 -1.19 14.24
N SER A 271 22.17 -2.17 13.65
CA SER A 271 22.61 -2.09 12.25
C SER A 271 21.48 -2.32 11.23
N LEU A 272 20.37 -2.90 11.66
CA LEU A 272 19.19 -3.18 10.83
C LEU A 272 18.07 -2.17 11.08
N GLN A 273 17.99 -1.60 12.29
CA GLN A 273 17.01 -0.55 12.61
C GLN A 273 17.07 0.58 11.58
N ASP A 274 15.91 0.97 11.07
CA ASP A 274 15.73 2.00 10.04
C ASP A 274 16.41 1.70 8.68
N ALA A 275 16.89 0.47 8.47
CA ALA A 275 17.56 0.05 7.24
C ALA A 275 16.60 -0.66 6.25
N ASP A 276 15.33 -0.26 6.21
CA ASP A 276 14.38 -0.70 5.19
C ASP A 276 14.95 -0.47 3.79
N PHE A 277 14.71 -1.44 2.90
CA PHE A 277 15.21 -1.43 1.52
C PHE A 277 16.73 -1.46 1.35
N VAL A 278 17.49 -1.73 2.41
CA VAL A 278 18.94 -2.00 2.36
C VAL A 278 19.18 -3.49 2.29
N SER A 279 20.13 -3.94 1.48
CA SER A 279 20.44 -5.37 1.35
C SER A 279 20.95 -5.97 2.67
N LEU A 280 20.46 -7.18 3.00
CA LEU A 280 20.88 -8.00 4.11
C LEU A 280 21.35 -9.37 3.58
N SER A 281 22.63 -9.68 3.77
CA SER A 281 23.17 -10.99 3.43
C SER A 281 23.00 -11.99 4.57
N LYS A 282 23.02 -13.29 4.24
CA LYS A 282 23.12 -14.37 5.22
C LYS A 282 24.28 -14.12 6.20
N GLY A 283 24.00 -14.29 7.48
CA GLY A 283 24.91 -13.95 8.59
C GLY A 283 24.81 -12.49 9.06
N GLY A 284 24.07 -11.63 8.36
CA GLY A 284 23.78 -10.27 8.83
C GLY A 284 22.92 -10.27 10.09
N ALA A 285 23.11 -9.26 10.95
CA ALA A 285 22.43 -9.19 12.24
C ALA A 285 20.95 -8.78 12.10
N LEU A 286 20.05 -9.56 12.71
CA LEU A 286 18.60 -9.30 12.75
C LEU A 286 18.17 -8.74 14.09
N PHE A 287 18.52 -9.42 15.17
CA PHE A 287 18.06 -9.09 16.52
C PHE A 287 19.21 -9.06 17.52
N LEU A 288 19.07 -8.18 18.52
CA LEU A 288 19.86 -8.16 19.74
C LEU A 288 18.99 -8.68 20.89
N MET A 289 19.33 -9.85 21.41
CA MET A 289 18.59 -10.53 22.48
C MET A 289 18.86 -9.89 23.85
N LEU A 290 18.00 -10.18 24.83
CA LEU A 290 18.14 -9.69 26.21
C LEU A 290 19.48 -10.03 26.88
N ASP A 291 20.07 -11.19 26.55
CA ASP A 291 21.36 -11.63 27.07
C ASP A 291 22.56 -11.03 26.30
N GLY A 292 22.30 -10.18 25.31
CA GLY A 292 23.29 -9.56 24.44
C GLY A 292 23.71 -10.44 23.25
N THR A 293 23.14 -11.63 23.08
CA THR A 293 23.40 -12.45 21.89
C THR A 293 22.80 -11.81 20.64
N VAL A 294 23.47 -11.98 19.51
CA VAL A 294 23.01 -11.49 18.21
C VAL A 294 22.44 -12.65 17.42
N VAL A 295 21.16 -12.54 17.05
CA VAL A 295 20.53 -13.46 16.09
C VAL A 295 20.82 -12.95 14.70
N THR A 296 21.40 -13.80 13.87
CA THR A 296 21.74 -13.49 12.48
C THR A 296 20.75 -14.12 11.51
N TYR A 297 20.57 -13.49 10.35
CA TYR A 297 19.80 -14.03 9.25
C TYR A 297 20.40 -15.34 8.74
N ASP A 298 19.60 -16.40 8.69
CA ASP A 298 20.03 -17.77 8.40
C ASP A 298 20.05 -18.12 6.90
N GLY A 299 19.48 -17.24 6.07
CA GLY A 299 19.32 -17.48 4.63
C GLY A 299 18.00 -18.16 4.25
N SER A 300 17.00 -18.19 5.13
CA SER A 300 15.68 -18.81 4.90
C SER A 300 14.96 -18.34 3.63
N PHE A 301 15.24 -17.13 3.16
CA PHE A 301 14.71 -16.55 1.92
C PHE A 301 15.79 -16.34 0.83
N GLY A 302 16.96 -16.99 0.98
CA GLY A 302 18.12 -16.87 0.09
C GLY A 302 19.30 -16.13 0.72
N ASP A 303 20.45 -16.11 0.02
CA ASP A 303 21.70 -15.55 0.55
C ASP A 303 21.71 -14.02 0.68
N GLU A 304 20.87 -13.32 -0.09
CA GLU A 304 20.73 -11.87 -0.08
C GLU A 304 19.24 -11.51 -0.18
N VAL A 305 18.78 -10.67 0.76
CA VAL A 305 17.39 -10.24 0.86
C VAL A 305 17.31 -8.75 1.17
N VAL A 306 16.10 -8.20 1.13
CA VAL A 306 15.82 -6.80 1.41
C VAL A 306 14.77 -6.70 2.51
N PRO A 307 15.13 -6.33 3.75
CA PRO A 307 14.16 -6.11 4.82
C PRO A 307 13.24 -4.92 4.52
N ILE A 308 11.97 -5.07 4.89
CA ILE A 308 10.90 -4.08 4.76
C ILE A 308 10.03 -4.10 6.03
N PHE A 309 9.32 -3.00 6.30
CA PHE A 309 8.56 -2.83 7.55
C PHE A 309 9.40 -3.13 8.80
N VAL A 310 10.68 -2.74 8.78
CA VAL A 310 11.59 -2.99 9.89
C VAL A 310 11.10 -2.26 11.13
N ASN A 311 10.77 -3.04 12.17
CA ASN A 311 10.25 -2.52 13.44
C ASN A 311 8.91 -1.77 13.32
N GLU A 312 8.00 -2.23 12.46
CA GLU A 312 6.62 -1.73 12.41
C GLU A 312 5.88 -2.03 13.73
N ALA A 313 5.41 -0.97 14.40
CA ALA A 313 4.76 -1.07 15.70
C ALA A 313 3.50 -1.95 15.68
N ALA A 314 2.72 -1.93 14.60
CA ALA A 314 1.55 -2.78 14.45
C ALA A 314 1.89 -4.27 14.39
N TYR A 315 3.07 -4.65 13.88
CA TYR A 315 3.45 -6.06 13.66
C TYR A 315 3.93 -6.78 14.92
N TYR A 316 3.92 -6.10 16.07
CA TYR A 316 4.03 -6.75 17.38
C TYR A 316 2.73 -7.46 17.78
N TYR A 317 1.59 -7.09 17.19
CA TYR A 317 0.31 -7.78 17.37
C TYR A 317 0.12 -8.84 16.27
N SER A 318 -0.03 -10.10 16.66
CA SER A 318 -0.14 -11.25 15.74
C SER A 318 -1.31 -11.18 14.76
N GLN A 319 -2.36 -10.41 15.06
CA GLN A 319 -3.48 -10.17 14.15
C GLN A 319 -3.12 -9.26 12.97
N SER A 320 -2.09 -8.42 13.11
CA SER A 320 -1.65 -7.45 12.11
C SER A 320 -0.42 -7.93 11.33
N GLY A 321 0.52 -8.58 12.02
CA GLY A 321 1.75 -9.11 11.44
C GLY A 321 2.54 -9.84 12.52
N ALA A 322 3.69 -10.42 12.17
CA ALA A 322 4.44 -11.24 13.14
C ALA A 322 5.95 -11.08 13.07
N GLY A 323 6.49 -10.00 12.49
CA GLY A 323 7.93 -9.85 12.36
C GLY A 323 8.40 -8.80 11.36
N ILE A 324 9.65 -8.94 10.93
CA ILE A 324 10.27 -8.12 9.89
C ILE A 324 9.88 -8.68 8.53
N GLY A 325 9.27 -7.88 7.66
CA GLY A 325 8.98 -8.28 6.29
C GLY A 325 10.26 -8.43 5.47
N ILE A 326 10.26 -9.38 4.53
CA ILE A 326 11.40 -9.67 3.66
C ILE A 326 10.95 -9.58 2.21
N ALA A 327 11.73 -8.86 1.41
CA ALA A 327 11.54 -8.76 -0.02
C ALA A 327 12.77 -9.18 -0.81
N THR A 328 12.59 -9.39 -2.12
CA THR A 328 13.70 -9.50 -3.09
C THR A 328 13.50 -8.49 -4.21
N MET A 329 14.60 -7.89 -4.70
CA MET A 329 14.52 -6.97 -5.84
C MET A 329 14.39 -7.75 -7.16
N ARG A 330 13.45 -7.35 -8.01
CA ARG A 330 13.26 -7.87 -9.37
C ARG A 330 13.06 -6.72 -10.35
N GLU A 331 13.59 -6.89 -11.56
CA GLU A 331 13.19 -6.09 -12.72
C GLU A 331 11.93 -6.73 -13.33
N VAL A 332 10.86 -5.96 -13.50
CA VAL A 332 9.64 -6.40 -14.20
C VAL A 332 9.50 -5.67 -15.53
N SER A 333 9.22 -6.39 -16.61
CA SER A 333 8.87 -5.79 -17.89
C SER A 333 7.54 -5.07 -17.77
N LEU A 334 7.41 -3.84 -18.28
CA LEU A 334 6.12 -3.15 -18.42
C LEU A 334 5.58 -3.23 -19.85
N GLN A 335 6.30 -3.91 -20.75
CA GLN A 335 5.92 -4.13 -22.13
C GLN A 335 5.15 -5.44 -22.29
N THR A 336 4.22 -5.45 -23.23
CA THR A 336 3.56 -6.67 -23.70
C THR A 336 4.48 -7.43 -24.64
N GLU A 337 4.74 -8.70 -24.35
CA GLU A 337 5.22 -9.64 -25.39
C GLU A 337 4.09 -10.00 -26.36
#